data_AF-A0A821NJC1-F1
#
_entry.id   AF-A0A821NJC1-F1
#
_cell.length_a   1.000
_cell.length_b   1.000
_cell.length_c   1.000
_cell.angle_alpha   90.00
_cell.angle_beta   90.00
_cell.angle_gamma   90.00
#
_symmetry.space_group_name_H-M   'P 1'
#
loop_
_entity.id
_entity.type
_entity.pdbx_description
1 polymer ?
#
loop_
_entity_poly.entity_id
_entity_poly.type
_entity_poly.pdbx_seq_one_letter_code
_entity_poly.pdbx_strand_id
1 'polypeptide(L)'
;MTIIGTIIGSIFAVFIIIIAIQSPCPWWADTLHGAAVIVVIWLLMVFIIAYLRITTGNFIKADWSEEKGMFYFGITVQLGSFLGAIPMYLLVNVFDIFTDRKPCEVYCVT
;
A
#
# COMPACT_ATOMS: atom_id res chain seq x y z
N MET A 1 4.65 -5.13 19.28
CA MET A 1 3.88 -5.85 18.24
C MET A 1 3.56 -4.94 17.06
N THR A 2 3.11 -3.71 17.29
CA THR A 2 2.84 -2.71 16.24
C THR A 2 4.05 -2.43 15.35
N ILE A 3 5.25 -2.27 15.93
CA ILE A 3 6.50 -2.01 15.16
C ILE A 3 6.79 -3.14 14.14
N ILE A 4 6.63 -4.40 14.53
CA ILE A 4 6.86 -5.55 13.65
C ILE A 4 5.86 -5.53 12.49
N GLY A 5 4.59 -5.24 12.77
CA GLY A 5 3.55 -5.07 11.75
C GLY A 5 3.90 -3.95 10.76
N THR A 6 4.41 -2.82 11.25
CA THR A 6 4.85 -1.72 10.37
C THR A 6 6.00 -2.13 9.47
N ILE A 7 7.02 -2.81 10.00
CA ILE A 7 8.17 -3.28 9.20
C ILE A 7 7.71 -4.24 8.11
N ILE A 8 6.89 -5.23 8.46
CA ILE A 8 6.35 -6.22 7.50
C ILE A 8 5.48 -5.51 6.45
N GLY A 9 4.61 -4.59 6.87
CA GLY A 9 3.77 -3.80 5.98
C GLY A 9 4.60 -2.94 5.01
N SER A 10 5.69 -2.34 5.47
CA SER A 10 6.63 -1.58 4.63
C SER A 10 7.32 -2.48 3.60
N ILE A 11 7.71 -3.70 3.97
CA ILE A 11 8.31 -4.67 3.03
C ILE A 11 7.31 -5.01 1.92
N PHE A 12 6.05 -5.31 2.27
CA PHE A 12 5.01 -5.57 1.27
C PHE A 12 4.71 -4.35 0.39
N ALA A 13 4.71 -3.15 0.96
CA ALA A 13 4.52 -1.91 0.20
C ALA A 13 5.65 -1.69 -0.82
N VAL A 14 6.91 -1.85 -0.40
CA VAL A 14 8.08 -1.76 -1.29
C VAL A 14 8.01 -2.81 -2.39
N PHE A 15 7.64 -4.05 -2.04
CA PHE A 15 7.44 -5.12 -3.01
C PHE A 15 6.40 -4.74 -4.07
N ILE A 16 5.23 -4.22 -3.67
CA ILE A 16 4.18 -3.77 -4.60
C ILE A 16 4.68 -2.64 -5.51
N ILE A 17 5.44 -1.68 -4.97
CA ILE A 17 6.01 -0.58 -5.77
C ILE A 17 7.02 -1.11 -6.79
N ILE A 18 7.88 -2.07 -6.41
CA ILE A 18 8.84 -2.70 -7.34
C ILE A 18 8.10 -3.38 -8.50
N ILE A 19 7.01 -4.10 -8.20
CA ILE A 19 6.16 -4.71 -9.23
C ILE A 19 5.55 -3.65 -10.14
N ALA A 20 5.04 -2.57 -9.57
CA ALA A 20 4.44 -1.49 -10.33
C ALA A 20 5.45 -0.84 -11.29
N ILE A 21 6.69 -0.61 -10.84
CA ILE A 21 7.76 -0.05 -11.69
C ILE A 21 8.10 -0.98 -12.86
N GLN A 22 7.93 -2.30 -12.69
CA GLN A 22 8.16 -3.28 -13.76
C GLN A 22 6.99 -3.39 -14.75
N SER A 23 5.97 -2.54 -14.67
CA SER A 23 4.94 -2.52 -15.71
C SER A 23 5.57 -2.12 -17.07
N PRO A 24 5.17 -2.73 -18.20
CA PRO A 24 4.00 -3.58 -18.37
C PRO A 24 4.22 -5.03 -17.94
N CYS A 25 5.43 -5.61 -17.96
CA CYS A 25 5.69 -7.04 -17.71
C CYS A 25 6.34 -7.30 -16.34
N PRO A 26 5.57 -7.39 -15.24
CA PRO A 26 6.12 -7.77 -13.95
C PRO A 26 6.67 -9.20 -13.99
N TRP A 27 7.52 -9.54 -13.03
CA TRP A 27 7.92 -10.93 -12.79
C TRP A 27 6.71 -11.88 -12.77
N TRP A 28 6.80 -12.97 -13.54
CA TRP A 28 5.71 -13.96 -13.66
C TRP A 28 4.39 -13.39 -14.22
N ALA A 29 4.48 -12.36 -15.07
CA ALA A 29 3.37 -11.86 -15.86
C ALA A 29 2.66 -12.99 -16.63
N ASP A 30 1.34 -12.86 -16.79
CA ASP A 30 0.45 -13.83 -17.47
C ASP A 30 0.47 -15.27 -16.92
N THR A 31 0.94 -15.46 -15.68
CA THR A 31 0.82 -16.73 -14.96
C THR A 31 -0.17 -16.65 -13.80
N LEU A 32 -0.89 -17.74 -13.55
CA LEU A 32 -1.81 -17.86 -12.39
C LEU A 32 -1.07 -17.65 -11.06
N HIS A 33 0.17 -18.13 -10.98
CA HIS A 33 1.01 -18.02 -9.78
C HIS A 33 1.35 -16.57 -9.45
N GLY A 34 1.76 -15.77 -10.45
CA GLY A 34 2.04 -14.35 -10.26
C GLY A 34 0.81 -13.58 -9.77
N ALA A 35 -0.34 -13.82 -10.41
CA ALA A 35 -1.61 -13.19 -10.01
C ALA A 35 -1.99 -13.54 -8.56
N ALA A 36 -1.91 -14.83 -8.19
CA ALA A 36 -2.23 -15.28 -6.84
C ALA A 36 -1.32 -14.63 -5.78
N VAL A 37 -0.02 -14.57 -6.03
CA VAL A 37 0.96 -13.96 -5.10
C VAL A 37 0.68 -12.48 -4.89
N ILE A 38 0.42 -11.72 -5.95
CA ILE A 38 0.12 -10.28 -5.86
C ILE A 38 -1.14 -10.03 -5.03
N VAL A 39 -2.21 -10.80 -5.29
CA VAL A 39 -3.47 -10.68 -4.55
C VAL A 39 -3.28 -11.01 -3.07
N VAL A 40 -2.57 -12.09 -2.75
CA VAL A 40 -2.27 -12.47 -1.36
C VAL A 40 -1.47 -11.40 -0.64
N ILE A 41 -0.42 -10.87 -1.26
CA ILE A 41 0.43 -9.82 -0.66
C ILE A 41 -0.37 -8.54 -0.43
N TRP A 42 -1.20 -8.15 -1.39
CA TRP A 42 -2.07 -6.99 -1.24
C TRP A 42 -3.09 -7.17 -0.11
N LEU A 43 -3.72 -8.34 -0.01
CA LEU A 43 -4.64 -8.66 1.10
C LEU A 43 -3.93 -8.61 2.45
N LEU A 44 -2.73 -9.19 2.56
CA LEU A 44 -1.92 -9.13 3.79
C LEU A 44 -1.54 -7.69 4.15
N MET A 45 -1.17 -6.88 3.17
CA MET A 45 -0.87 -5.46 3.38
C MET A 45 -2.09 -4.72 3.95
N VAL A 46 -3.26 -4.86 3.33
CA VAL A 46 -4.50 -4.21 3.77
C VAL A 46 -4.88 -4.67 5.18
N PHE A 47 -4.76 -5.97 5.46
CA PHE A 47 -5.02 -6.53 6.78
C PHE A 47 -4.10 -5.95 7.85
N ILE A 48 -2.78 -5.89 7.59
CA ILE A 48 -1.79 -5.31 8.51
C ILE A 48 -2.10 -3.83 8.78
N ILE A 49 -2.41 -3.05 7.75
CA ILE A 49 -2.75 -1.62 7.92
C ILE A 49 -4.01 -1.45 8.77
N ALA A 50 -5.05 -2.24 8.49
CA ALA A 50 -6.29 -2.19 9.27
C ALA A 50 -6.05 -2.57 10.74
N TYR A 51 -5.29 -3.63 10.98
CA TYR A 51 -4.91 -4.06 12.33
C TYR A 51 -4.11 -3.00 13.08
N LEU A 52 -3.12 -2.37 12.44
CA LEU A 52 -2.32 -1.28 13.03
C LEU A 52 -3.18 -0.06 13.37
N ARG A 53 -4.12 0.31 12.49
CA ARG A 53 -5.06 1.42 12.75
C ARG A 53 -5.94 1.14 13.97
N ILE A 54 -6.52 -0.06 14.07
CA ILE A 54 -7.39 -0.44 15.19
C ILE A 54 -6.61 -0.49 16.51
N THR A 55 -5.45 -1.15 16.51
CA THR A 55 -4.61 -1.27 17.72
C THR A 55 -4.10 0.09 18.21
N THR A 56 -3.70 0.97 17.29
CA THR A 56 -3.26 2.34 17.63
C THR A 56 -4.44 3.18 18.14
N GLY A 57 -5.61 3.09 17.49
CA GLY A 57 -6.81 3.78 17.94
C GLY A 57 -7.25 3.35 19.34
N ASN A 58 -7.21 2.04 19.62
CA ASN A 58 -7.53 1.50 20.95
C ASN A 58 -6.53 1.96 22.02
N PHE A 59 -5.24 2.04 21.67
CA PHE A 59 -4.20 2.54 22.59
C PHE A 59 -4.43 4.01 22.94
N ILE A 60 -4.66 4.86 21.94
CA ILE A 60 -4.92 6.29 22.14
C ILE A 60 -6.20 6.51 22.95
N LYS A 61 -7.24 5.71 22.68
CA LYS A 61 -8.50 5.76 23.43
C LYS A 61 -8.32 5.38 24.91
N ALA A 62 -7.38 4.49 25.22
CA ALA A 62 -7.12 4.07 26.60
C ALA A 62 -6.26 5.08 27.40
N ASP A 63 -5.36 5.80 26.73
CA ASP A 63 -4.35 6.66 27.37
C ASP A 63 -4.77 8.15 27.44
N TRP A 64 -5.62 8.63 26.52
CA TRP A 64 -6.02 10.04 26.42
C TRP A 64 -7.50 10.26 26.73
N SER A 65 -7.86 11.47 27.19
CA SER A 65 -9.27 11.89 27.30
C SER A 65 -9.96 11.80 25.93
N GLU A 66 -11.12 11.13 25.89
CA GLU A 66 -11.73 10.51 24.69
C GLU A 66 -11.87 11.48 23.49
N GLU A 67 -12.18 12.75 23.71
CA GLU A 67 -12.42 13.73 22.63
C GLU A 67 -11.14 14.18 21.91
N LYS A 68 -10.07 14.51 22.64
CA LYS A 68 -8.88 15.11 22.02
C LYS A 68 -7.99 14.07 21.34
N GLY A 69 -7.87 12.87 21.93
CA GLY A 69 -7.00 11.81 21.42
C GLY A 69 -7.41 11.31 20.03
N MET A 70 -8.71 11.04 19.82
CA MET A 70 -9.21 10.55 18.53
C MET A 70 -9.14 11.61 17.43
N PHE A 71 -9.28 12.89 17.78
CA PHE A 71 -9.12 13.99 16.82
C PHE A 71 -7.69 14.06 16.26
N TYR A 72 -6.67 14.04 17.14
CA TYR A 72 -5.27 14.03 16.70
C TYR A 72 -4.93 12.76 15.91
N PHE A 73 -5.46 11.60 16.31
CA PHE A 73 -5.33 10.37 15.53
C PHE A 73 -5.87 10.54 14.11
N GLY A 74 -7.10 11.08 13.96
CA GLY A 74 -7.69 11.36 12.65
C GLY A 74 -6.83 12.29 11.78
N ILE A 75 -6.32 13.38 12.37
CA ILE A 75 -5.40 14.30 11.67
C ILE A 75 -4.17 13.56 11.15
N THR A 76 -3.53 12.74 11.99
CA THR A 76 -2.31 12.02 11.59
C THR A 76 -2.56 11.02 10.46
N VAL A 77 -3.69 10.31 10.49
CA VAL A 77 -4.08 9.38 9.41
C VAL A 77 -4.35 10.14 8.11
N GLN A 78 -5.04 11.28 8.18
CA GLN A 78 -5.35 12.08 7.00
C GLN A 78 -4.09 12.70 6.37
N LEU A 79 -3.18 13.20 7.20
CA LEU A 79 -1.86 13.67 6.76
C LEU A 79 -1.06 12.55 6.10
N GLY A 80 -1.11 11.33 6.63
CA GLY A 80 -0.49 10.16 6.01
C GLY A 80 -1.00 9.91 4.59
N SER A 81 -2.32 9.93 4.39
CA SER A 81 -2.91 9.78 3.05
C SER A 81 -2.50 10.91 2.10
N PHE A 82 -2.42 12.14 2.59
CA PHE A 82 -1.97 13.30 1.80
C PHE A 82 -0.49 13.13 1.38
N LEU A 83 0.38 12.77 2.32
CA LEU A 83 1.79 12.51 2.07
C LEU A 83 2.04 11.31 1.16
N GLY A 84 1.11 10.34 1.11
CA GLY A 84 1.17 9.22 0.16
C GLY A 84 0.63 9.58 -1.23
N ALA A 85 -0.41 10.41 -1.30
CA ALA A 85 -1.05 10.78 -2.56
C ALA A 85 -0.17 11.69 -3.42
N ILE A 86 0.52 12.67 -2.83
CA ILE A 86 1.42 13.58 -3.56
C ILE A 86 2.50 12.82 -4.34
N PRO A 87 3.35 11.98 -3.72
CA PRO A 87 4.40 11.28 -4.46
C PRO A 87 3.80 10.32 -5.49
N MET A 88 2.73 9.58 -5.18
CA MET A 88 2.07 8.72 -6.16
C MET A 88 1.56 9.51 -7.37
N TYR A 89 0.99 10.69 -7.17
CA TYR A 89 0.56 11.56 -8.26
C TYR A 89 1.73 11.99 -9.15
N LEU A 90 2.85 12.41 -8.55
CA LEU A 90 4.05 12.80 -9.29
C LEU A 90 4.63 11.62 -10.09
N LEU A 91 4.74 10.44 -9.46
CA LEU A 91 5.25 9.23 -10.10
C LEU A 91 4.39 8.80 -11.30
N VAL A 92 3.06 8.87 -11.17
CA VAL A 92 2.11 8.44 -12.20
C VAL A 92 1.96 9.47 -13.32
N ASN A 93 1.75 10.76 -13.00
CA ASN A 93 1.27 11.76 -13.99
C ASN A 93 2.35 12.72 -14.48
N VAL A 94 3.48 12.84 -13.77
CA VAL A 94 4.55 13.78 -14.14
C VAL A 94 5.76 13.02 -14.67
N PHE A 95 6.13 11.92 -14.00
CA PHE A 95 7.28 11.11 -14.40
C PHE A 95 6.93 9.92 -15.31
N ASP A 96 5.63 9.61 -15.48
CA ASP A 96 5.13 8.48 -16.29
C ASP A 96 5.89 7.15 -16.03
N ILE A 97 6.30 6.91 -14.78
CA ILE A 97 7.09 5.73 -14.40
C ILE A 97 6.27 4.45 -14.55
N PHE A 98 4.96 4.55 -14.30
CA PHE A 98 4.05 3.44 -14.42
C PHE A 98 3.40 3.46 -15.80
N THR A 99 3.64 2.41 -16.59
CA THR A 99 2.98 2.23 -17.89
C THR A 99 1.73 1.39 -17.72
N ASP A 100 0.57 1.95 -18.10
CA ASP A 100 -0.69 1.21 -18.08
C ASP A 100 -0.75 0.16 -19.20
N ARG A 101 -1.27 -1.04 -18.88
CA ARG A 101 -1.61 -2.05 -19.89
C ARG A 101 -2.98 -1.73 -20.50
N LYS A 102 -3.01 -1.50 -21.80
CA LYS A 102 -4.23 -1.41 -22.59
C LYS A 102 -4.89 -2.79 -22.73
N PRO A 103 -6.22 -2.85 -22.71
CA PRO A 103 -6.94 -4.11 -22.96
C PRO A 103 -6.68 -4.60 -24.39
N CYS A 104 -6.60 -5.92 -24.56
CA CYS A 104 -6.42 -6.60 -25.85
C CYS A 104 -5.07 -6.38 -26.56
N GLU A 105 -4.03 -5.96 -25.83
CA GLU A 105 -2.65 -5.83 -26.34
C GLU A 105 -1.72 -6.83 -25.64
N VAL A 106 -0.91 -7.56 -26.42
CA VAL A 106 0.01 -8.59 -25.90
C VAL A 106 1.33 -7.91 -25.56
N TYR A 107 1.62 -7.76 -24.26
CA TYR A 107 2.85 -7.09 -23.80
C TYR A 107 4.01 -8.06 -23.62
N CYS A 108 3.73 -9.25 -23.08
CA CYS A 108 4.76 -10.21 -22.71
C CYS A 108 4.66 -11.43 -23.64
N VAL A 109 5.29 -11.32 -24.81
CA VAL A 109 5.63 -12.47 -25.64
C VAL A 109 6.85 -13.13 -25.01
N THR A 110 6.72 -14.41 -24.62
CA THR A 110 7.84 -15.27 -24.21
C THR A 110 8.96 -15.28 -25.23
#